data_AF-A0AA39KEC6-F1
#
_entry.id   AF-A0AA39KEC6-F1
#
_cell.length_a   1.000
_cell.length_b   1.000
_cell.length_c   1.000
_cell.angle_alpha   90.00
_cell.angle_beta   90.00
_cell.angle_gamma   90.00
#
_symmetry.space_group_name_H-M   'P 1'
#
loop_
_entity.id
_entity.type
_entity.pdbx_description
1 polymer ?
#
loop_
_entity_poly.entity_id
_entity_poly.type
_entity_poly.pdbx_seq_one_letter_code
_entity_poly.pdbx_strand_id
1 'polypeptide(L)' 'MCSSLSHRKRLISSRRKIYNAFCRLHDAGISHNDVEPRNILLTPSGEVKVVDFHVASEHKCPADGCDYYERISRYLNF' A
#
# COMPACT_ATOMS: atom_id res chain seq x y z
N MET A 1 -18.16 18.52 -20.45
CA MET A 1 -16.81 19.08 -20.22
C MET A 1 -16.18 18.42 -18.99
N CYS A 2 -15.01 17.80 -19.20
CA CYS A 2 -13.99 17.37 -18.23
C CYS A 2 -14.36 16.53 -16.97
N SER A 3 -14.58 15.23 -17.16
CA SER A 3 -14.51 14.20 -16.08
C SER A 3 -13.14 13.49 -16.00
N SER A 4 -12.21 13.80 -16.93
CA SER A 4 -10.88 13.16 -17.05
C SER A 4 -9.90 13.58 -15.94
N LEU A 5 -9.89 14.85 -15.54
CA LEU A 5 -9.00 15.34 -14.48
C LEU A 5 -9.41 14.90 -13.07
N SER A 6 -10.71 14.73 -12.81
CA SER A 6 -11.24 14.32 -11.50
C SER A 6 -10.98 12.84 -11.19
N HIS A 7 -11.16 11.96 -12.19
CA HIS A 7 -10.87 10.53 -12.03
C HIS A 7 -9.38 10.26 -11.81
N ARG A 8 -8.49 10.96 -12.53
CA ARG A 8 -7.03 10.85 -12.32
C ARG A 8 -6.61 11.30 -10.91
N LYS A 9 -7.17 12.41 -10.39
CA LYS A 9 -6.88 12.87 -9.01
C LYS A 9 -7.30 11.84 -7.95
N ARG A 10 -8.43 11.15 -8.12
CA ARG A 10 -8.85 10.06 -7.22
C ARG A 10 -7.89 8.87 -7.27
N LEU A 11 -7.43 8.47 -8.45
CA LEU A 11 -6.49 7.34 -8.61
C LEU A 11 -5.13 7.62 -7.96
N ILE A 12 -4.57 8.81 -8.15
CA ILE A 12 -3.29 9.22 -7.53
C ILE A 12 -3.44 9.30 -6.00
N SER A 13 -4.57 9.82 -5.51
CA SER A 13 -4.88 9.87 -4.08
C SER A 13 -4.94 8.47 -3.46
N SER A 14 -5.57 7.51 -4.15
CA SER A 14 -5.68 6.13 -3.68
C SER A 14 -4.31 5.43 -3.59
N ARG A 15 -3.44 5.58 -4.60
CA ARG A 15 -2.11 4.94 -4.59
C ARG A 15 -1.24 5.40 -3.42
N ARG A 16 -1.24 6.71 -3.12
CA ARG A 16 -0.49 7.23 -1.97
C ARG A 16 -1.03 6.70 -0.64
N LYS A 17 -2.35 6.57 -0.50
CA LYS A 17 -2.95 5.99 0.71
C LYS A 17 -2.58 4.53 0.88
N ILE A 18 -2.53 3.76 -0.22
CA ILE A 18 -2.08 2.37 -0.19
C ILE A 18 -0.62 2.29 0.21
N TYR A 19 0.25 3.09 -0.41
CA TYR A 19 1.67 3.16 -0.03
C TYR A 19 1.85 3.42 1.47
N ASN A 20 1.17 4.45 1.99
CA ASN A 20 1.23 4.78 3.42
C ASN A 20 0.71 3.66 4.32
N ALA A 21 -0.27 2.87 3.88
CA ALA A 21 -0.75 1.72 4.64
C ALA A 21 0.31 0.63 4.76
N PHE A 22 1.06 0.36 3.67
CA PHE A 22 2.19 -0.58 3.71
C PHE A 22 3.38 -0.03 4.48
N CYS A 23 3.65 1.29 4.46
CA CYS A 23 4.64 1.90 5.35
C CYS A 23 4.31 1.63 6.82
N ARG A 24 3.04 1.74 7.22
CA ARG A 24 2.63 1.43 8.60
C ARG A 24 2.84 -0.04 8.97
N LEU A 25 2.67 -0.97 8.02
CA LEU A 25 2.99 -2.38 8.26
C LEU A 25 4.49 -2.57 8.46
N HIS A 26 5.31 -1.96 7.61
CA HIS A 26 6.76 -1.97 7.77
C HIS A 26 7.20 -1.41 9.13
N ASP A 27 6.68 -0.26 9.54
CA ASP A 27 7.00 0.39 10.81
C ASP A 27 6.54 -0.45 12.02
N ALA A 28 5.49 -1.26 11.84
CA ALA A 28 5.02 -2.24 12.82
C ALA A 28 5.82 -3.56 12.80
N GLY A 29 6.85 -3.68 11.98
CA GLY A 29 7.64 -4.91 11.85
C GLY A 29 6.88 -6.04 11.15
N ILE A 30 6.02 -5.71 10.17
CA ILE A 30 5.19 -6.68 9.44
C ILE A 30 5.46 -6.62 7.93
N SER A 31 5.80 -7.78 7.36
CA SER A 31 5.78 -8.01 5.91
C SER A 31 4.47 -8.68 5.53
N HIS A 32 3.63 -8.03 4.72
CA HIS A 32 2.36 -8.61 4.29
C HIS A 32 2.52 -9.80 3.32
N ASN A 33 3.54 -9.72 2.45
CA ASN A 33 3.89 -10.70 1.40
C ASN A 33 2.85 -10.95 0.30
N ASP A 34 1.57 -10.62 0.49
CA ASP A 34 0.51 -10.73 -0.54
C ASP A 34 -0.09 -9.36 -0.90
N VAL A 35 0.66 -8.58 -1.67
CA VAL A 35 0.30 -7.21 -2.04
C VAL A 35 -0.57 -7.26 -3.30
N GLU A 36 -1.83 -7.67 -3.15
CA GLU A 36 -2.80 -7.72 -4.25
C GLU A 36 -3.99 -6.77 -4.03
N PRO A 37 -4.67 -6.29 -5.10
CA PRO A 37 -5.77 -5.35 -4.95
C PRO A 37 -6.93 -5.92 -4.11
N ARG A 38 -7.13 -7.23 -4.15
CA ARG A 38 -8.15 -7.94 -3.37
C ARG A 38 -7.94 -7.84 -1.85
N ASN A 39 -6.70 -7.59 -1.42
CA ASN A 39 -6.29 -7.46 -0.02
C ASN A 39 -6.27 -6.00 0.47
N ILE A 40 -6.81 -5.07 -0.33
CA ILE A 40 -6.81 -3.64 -0.05
C ILE A 40 -8.25 -3.13 -0.07
N LEU A 41 -8.79 -2.82 1.10
CA LEU A 41 -10.13 -2.28 1.24
C LEU A 41 -10.10 -0.76 1.30
N LEU A 42 -11.01 -0.13 0.56
CA LEU A 42 -11.32 1.30 0.69
C LEU A 42 -12.64 1.45 1.45
N THR A 43 -12.57 2.08 2.62
CA THR A 43 -13.76 2.36 3.42
C THR A 43 -14.59 3.51 2.83
N PRO A 44 -15.87 3.66 3.19
CA PRO A 44 -16.68 4.80 2.76
C PRO A 44 -16.12 6.16 3.21
N SER A 45 -15.39 6.21 4.33
CA SER A 45 -14.67 7.41 4.79
C SER A 45 -13.39 7.69 3.98
N GLY A 46 -13.03 6.82 3.05
CA GLY A 46 -11.87 6.98 2.18
C GLY A 46 -10.55 6.53 2.82
N GLU A 47 -10.58 5.76 3.90
CA GLU A 47 -9.40 5.12 4.48
C GLU A 47 -9.06 3.82 3.76
N VAL A 48 -7.76 3.52 3.66
CA VAL A 48 -7.25 2.25 3.16
C VAL A 48 -6.96 1.31 4.32
N LYS A 49 -7.46 0.08 4.22
CA LYS A 49 -7.15 -1.02 5.15
C LYS A 49 -6.54 -2.18 4.37
N VAL A 50 -5.41 -2.68 4.86
CA VAL A 50 -4.79 -3.90 4.34
C VAL A 50 -5.40 -5.08 5.12
N VAL A 51 -5.82 -6.12 4.41
CA VAL A 51 -6.47 -7.31 4.96
C VAL A 51 -5.78 -8.57 4.45
N ASP A 52 -6.11 -9.70 5.08
CA ASP A 52 -5.65 -11.03 4.72
C ASP A 52 -4.14 -11.29 4.95
N PHE A 53 -3.78 -11.47 6.23
CA PHE A 53 -2.40 -11.67 6.71
C PHE A 53 -1.96 -13.14 6.74
N HIS A 54 -2.64 -14.04 6.04
CA HIS A 54 -2.38 -15.48 6.12
C HIS A 54 -0.95 -15.89 5.70
N VAL A 55 -0.27 -15.07 4.88
CA VAL A 55 1.16 -15.24 4.50
C VAL A 55 2.07 -14.15 5.07
N ALA A 56 1.57 -13.33 5.99
CA ALA A 56 2.36 -12.28 6.60
C ALA A 56 3.45 -12.86 7.52
N SER A 57 4.55 -12.12 7.65
CA SER A 57 5.68 -12.51 8.49
C SER A 57 6.24 -11.32 9.26
N GLU A 58 7.04 -11.60 10.28
CA GLU A 58 7.86 -10.57 10.94
C GLU A 58 8.78 -9.91 9.89
N HIS A 59 8.83 -8.59 9.90
CA HIS A 59 9.76 -7.78 9.13
C HIS A 59 10.82 -7.22 10.08
N LYS A 60 12.06 -7.66 9.90
CA LYS A 60 13.22 -7.06 10.58
C LYS A 60 13.85 -6.08 9.62
N CYS A 61 13.50 -4.80 9.77
CA CYS A 61 14.06 -3.74 8.94
C CYS A 61 15.56 -3.61 9.27
N PRO A 62 16.47 -3.83 8.30
CA PRO A 62 17.90 -3.64 8.53
C PRO A 62 18.31 -2.16 8.60
N ALA A 63 17.36 -1.22 8.54
CA ALA A 63 17.54 0.21 8.29
C ALA A 63 18.22 0.49 6.95
N ASP A 64 19.52 0.21 6.85
CA ASP A 64 20.29 0.36 5.62
C ASP A 64 20.02 -0.81 4.66
N GLY A 65 19.71 -0.50 3.41
CA GLY A 65 19.48 -1.50 2.35
C GLY A 65 18.13 -2.22 2.41
N CYS A 66 17.16 -1.74 3.20
CA CYS A 66 15.81 -2.29 3.18
C CYS A 66 15.15 -2.05 1.81
N ASP A 67 14.83 -3.13 1.09
CA ASP A 67 14.19 -3.09 -0.23
C ASP A 67 12.65 -3.01 -0.17
N TYR A 68 12.07 -3.00 1.03
CA TYR A 68 10.63 -3.10 1.24
C TYR A 68 9.86 -2.04 0.46
N TYR A 69 10.27 -0.77 0.56
CA TYR A 69 9.59 0.32 -0.13
C TYR A 69 9.73 0.25 -1.66
N GLU A 70 10.84 -0.29 -2.16
CA GLU A 70 11.02 -0.52 -3.60
C GLU A 70 10.03 -1.60 -4.10
N ARG A 71 9.88 -2.70 -3.35
CA ARG A 71 8.91 -3.77 -3.66
C ARG A 71 7.48 -3.24 -3.72
N ILE A 72 7.08 -2.41 -2.75
CA ILE A 72 5.74 -1.78 -2.72
C ILE A 72 5.57 -0.77 -3.86
N SER A 73 6.61 0.01 -4.19
CA SER A 73 6.56 1.02 -5.25
C SER A 73 6.37 0.38 -6.63
N ARG A 74 7.08 -0.74 -6.89
CA ARG A 74 6.92 -1.56 -8.09
C ARG A 74 5.49 -2.07 -8.24
N TYR A 75 4.89 -2.63 -7.18
CA TYR A 75 3.50 -3.08 -7.20
C TYR A 75 2.54 -1.95 -7.56
N LEU A 76 2.76 -0.77 -6.98
CA LEU A 76 1.90 0.38 -7.23
C LEU A 76 2.15 1.05 -8.58
N ASN A 77 3.10 0.59 -9.41
CA ASN A 77 3.52 1.19 -10.68
C ASN A 77 3.94 2.66 -10.54
N PHE A 78 4.58 3.01 -9.42
CA PHE A 78 5.15 4.36 -9.23
C PHE A 78 6.40 4.55 -10.08
#